data_AF-A0A6A1WNT8-F1
#
_entry.id   AF-A0A6A1WNT8-F1
#
_cell.length_a   1.000
_cell.length_b   1.000
_cell.length_c   1.000
_cell.angle_alpha   90.00
_cell.angle_beta   90.00
_cell.angle_gamma   90.00
#
_symmetry.space_group_name_H-M   'P 1'
#
loop_
_entity.id
_entity.type
_entity.pdbx_description
1 polymer ?
#
loop_
_entity_poly.entity_id
_entity_poly.type
_entity_poly.pdbx_seq_one_letter_code
_entity_poly.pdbx_strand_id
1 'polypeptide(L)'
;MLEFDQGCEEAAIRQANWDASNVRDKLRGDVDEHASAVRSSQLAKLRTTYEEQVPIELKEPVKCLLREASQEDVWASIRNLLQTLTAVSEFSNAVDEFDFDQAAVDTLVQEIRDYARSLVEVLAREESRDVVIFMKDR
;
A
#
# COMPACT_ATOMS: atom_id res chain seq x y z
N MET A 1 4.66 -29.26 2.33
CA MET A 1 5.77 -30.21 2.54
C MET A 1 5.31 -31.59 3.00
N LEU A 2 4.36 -31.69 3.95
CA LEU A 2 3.83 -32.99 4.40
C LEU A 2 3.34 -33.89 3.26
N GLU A 3 2.55 -33.37 2.34
CA GLU A 3 2.04 -34.13 1.19
C GLU A 3 3.16 -34.65 0.28
N PHE A 4 4.19 -33.83 0.04
CA PHE A 4 5.37 -34.23 -0.73
C PHE A 4 6.13 -35.34 -0.01
N ASP A 5 6.35 -35.17 1.31
CA ASP A 5 7.08 -36.14 2.13
C ASP A 5 6.34 -37.49 2.13
N GLN A 6 5.02 -37.49 2.30
CA GLN A 6 4.17 -38.70 2.24
C GLN A 6 4.20 -39.38 0.86
N GLY A 7 4.09 -38.60 -0.22
CA GLY A 7 4.18 -39.15 -1.59
C GLY A 7 5.55 -39.76 -1.90
N CYS A 8 6.63 -39.20 -1.34
CA CYS A 8 7.97 -39.74 -1.48
C CYS A 8 8.17 -41.06 -0.70
N GLU A 9 7.54 -41.21 0.46
CA GLU A 9 7.57 -42.47 1.23
C GLU A 9 6.97 -43.65 0.44
N GLU A 10 5.85 -43.42 -0.25
CA GLU A 10 5.20 -44.44 -1.08
C GLU A 10 6.02 -44.84 -2.31
N ALA A 11 6.83 -43.90 -2.84
CA ALA A 11 7.66 -44.11 -4.02
C ALA A 11 9.09 -44.61 -3.73
N ALA A 12 9.50 -44.66 -2.45
CA ALA A 12 10.89 -44.95 -2.08
C ALA A 12 11.29 -46.42 -2.35
N ILE A 13 12.25 -46.63 -3.25
CA ILE A 13 12.82 -47.95 -3.54
C ILE A 13 14.00 -48.23 -2.60
N ARG A 14 13.78 -49.07 -1.58
CA ARG A 14 14.78 -49.40 -0.54
C ARG A 14 16.11 -49.95 -1.08
N GLN A 15 16.08 -50.69 -2.19
CA GLN A 15 17.28 -51.28 -2.80
C GLN A 15 18.17 -50.25 -3.50
N ALA A 16 17.65 -49.06 -3.84
CA ALA A 16 18.38 -48.05 -4.59
C ALA A 16 19.07 -46.98 -3.71
N ASN A 17 18.89 -47.03 -2.38
CA ASN A 17 19.33 -45.96 -1.45
C ASN A 17 18.91 -44.55 -1.91
N TRP A 18 17.71 -44.43 -2.46
CA TRP A 18 17.16 -43.17 -2.94
C TRP A 18 16.82 -42.26 -1.76
N ASP A 19 17.24 -41.00 -1.81
CA ASP A 19 16.84 -39.92 -0.89
C ASP A 19 16.19 -38.75 -1.66
N ALA A 20 15.05 -38.27 -1.19
CA ALA A 20 14.29 -37.18 -1.80
C ALA A 20 14.73 -35.77 -1.35
N SER A 21 15.70 -35.65 -0.43
CA SER A 21 16.08 -34.39 0.21
C SER A 21 16.41 -33.26 -0.78
N ASN A 22 17.14 -33.54 -1.87
CA ASN A 22 17.46 -32.51 -2.88
C ASN A 22 16.19 -32.01 -3.59
N VAL A 23 15.30 -32.91 -4.00
CA VAL A 23 14.02 -32.55 -4.65
C VAL A 23 13.14 -31.77 -3.68
N ARG A 24 13.14 -32.17 -2.41
CA ARG A 24 12.42 -31.52 -1.32
C ARG A 24 12.88 -30.08 -1.10
N ASP A 25 14.19 -29.87 -1.02
CA ASP A 25 14.79 -28.56 -0.80
C ASP A 25 14.56 -27.65 -2.01
N LYS A 26 14.66 -28.20 -3.23
CA LYS A 26 14.29 -27.48 -4.45
C LYS A 26 12.82 -27.07 -4.45
N LEU A 27 11.91 -27.99 -4.14
CA LEU A 27 10.47 -27.69 -4.06
C LEU A 27 10.18 -26.59 -3.04
N ARG A 28 10.84 -26.62 -1.87
CA ARG A 28 10.70 -25.55 -0.88
C ARG A 28 11.15 -24.21 -1.45
N GLY A 29 12.34 -24.16 -2.06
CA GLY A 29 12.86 -22.95 -2.69
C GLY A 29 11.91 -22.40 -3.77
N ASP A 30 11.41 -23.26 -4.65
CA ASP A 30 10.47 -22.88 -5.71
C ASP A 30 9.14 -22.34 -5.13
N VAL A 31 8.63 -22.94 -4.05
CA VAL A 31 7.43 -22.47 -3.34
C VAL A 31 7.66 -21.11 -2.69
N ASP A 32 8.79 -20.92 -2.02
CA ASP A 32 9.13 -19.67 -1.35
C ASP A 32 9.35 -18.52 -2.35
N GLU A 33 10.00 -18.80 -3.49
CA GLU A 33 10.16 -17.86 -4.60
C GLU A 33 8.80 -17.49 -5.20
N HIS A 34 7.95 -18.48 -5.48
CA HIS A 34 6.61 -18.25 -6.00
C HIS A 34 5.75 -17.43 -5.02
N ALA A 35 5.75 -17.78 -3.74
CA ALA A 35 5.03 -17.05 -2.70
C ALA A 35 5.51 -15.60 -2.57
N SER A 36 6.82 -15.35 -2.74
CA SER A 36 7.38 -14.00 -2.76
C SER A 36 6.92 -13.21 -3.98
N ALA A 37 6.95 -13.81 -5.18
CA ALA A 37 6.48 -13.16 -6.40
C ALA A 37 4.98 -12.81 -6.36
N VAL A 38 4.15 -13.73 -5.83
CA VAL A 38 2.71 -13.50 -5.64
C VAL A 38 2.46 -12.34 -4.68
N ARG A 39 3.13 -12.35 -3.51
CA ARG A 39 3.02 -11.27 -2.52
C ARG A 39 3.42 -9.92 -3.11
N SER A 40 4.56 -9.83 -3.80
CA SER A 40 4.98 -8.58 -4.45
C SER A 40 3.98 -8.09 -5.49
N SER A 41 3.40 -9.00 -6.28
CA SER A 41 2.37 -8.65 -7.27
C SER A 41 1.08 -8.14 -6.63
N GLN A 42 0.63 -8.79 -5.55
CA GLN A 42 -0.56 -8.36 -4.80
C GLN A 42 -0.34 -7.01 -4.12
N LEU A 43 0.83 -6.81 -3.51
CA LEU A 43 1.18 -5.54 -2.89
C LEU A 43 1.22 -4.39 -3.90
N ALA A 44 1.80 -4.61 -5.08
CA ALA A 44 1.80 -3.61 -6.15
C ALA A 44 0.37 -3.22 -6.56
N LYS A 45 -0.55 -4.19 -6.65
CA LYS A 45 -1.96 -3.94 -6.96
C LYS A 45 -2.65 -3.12 -5.86
N LEU A 46 -2.49 -3.52 -4.60
CA LEU A 46 -3.05 -2.79 -3.46
C LEU A 46 -2.56 -1.34 -3.45
N ARG A 47 -1.25 -1.15 -3.60
CA ARG A 47 -0.65 0.19 -3.68
C ARG A 47 -1.30 1.02 -4.78
N THR A 48 -1.39 0.51 -6.02
CA THR A 48 -2.05 1.25 -7.11
C THR A 48 -3.49 1.60 -6.76
N THR A 49 -4.27 0.65 -6.22
CA THR A 49 -5.66 0.89 -5.84
C THR A 49 -5.81 2.03 -4.82
N TYR A 50 -4.98 2.05 -3.78
CA TYR A 50 -5.09 3.07 -2.73
C TYR A 50 -4.45 4.40 -3.14
N GLU A 51 -3.39 4.40 -3.94
CA GLU A 51 -2.87 5.63 -4.58
C GLU A 51 -3.94 6.28 -5.47
N GLU A 52 -4.80 5.51 -6.14
CA GLU A 52 -5.93 6.02 -6.93
C GLU A 52 -7.08 6.56 -6.06
N GLN A 53 -7.29 6.04 -4.85
CA GLN A 53 -8.33 6.50 -3.92
C GLN A 53 -7.97 7.80 -3.20
N VAL A 54 -6.70 7.97 -2.81
CA VAL A 54 -6.21 9.19 -2.13
C VAL A 54 -6.68 10.49 -2.81
N PRO A 55 -6.54 10.70 -4.13
CA PRO A 55 -7.02 11.93 -4.76
C PRO A 55 -8.53 12.05 -4.81
N ILE A 56 -9.28 10.95 -4.81
CA ILE A 56 -10.76 10.97 -4.78
C ILE A 56 -11.22 11.54 -3.43
N GLU A 57 -10.60 11.13 -2.34
CA GLU A 57 -10.92 11.61 -0.99
C GLU A 57 -10.40 13.04 -0.73
N LEU A 58 -9.22 13.39 -1.25
CA LEU A 58 -8.56 14.64 -0.86
C LEU A 58 -8.83 15.85 -1.76
N LYS A 59 -8.98 15.68 -3.08
CA LYS A 59 -8.91 16.81 -4.03
C LYS A 59 -9.95 17.89 -3.74
N GLU A 60 -11.23 17.49 -3.65
CA GLU A 60 -12.32 18.45 -3.47
C GLU A 60 -12.30 19.08 -2.06
N PRO A 61 -12.21 18.30 -0.96
CA PRO A 61 -12.17 18.89 0.38
C PRO A 61 -11.01 19.86 0.58
N VAL A 62 -9.81 19.53 0.06
CA VAL A 62 -8.64 20.41 0.16
C VAL A 62 -8.86 21.70 -0.64
N LYS A 63 -9.39 21.62 -1.87
CA LYS A 63 -9.68 22.83 -2.67
C LYS A 63 -10.73 23.72 -2.00
N CYS A 64 -11.79 23.15 -1.42
CA CYS A 64 -12.80 23.90 -0.67
C CYS A 64 -12.17 24.64 0.52
N LEU A 65 -11.41 23.94 1.35
CA LEU A 65 -10.72 24.54 2.51
C LEU A 65 -9.75 25.66 2.10
N LEU A 66 -9.05 25.52 0.97
CA LEU A 66 -8.13 26.54 0.47
C LEU A 66 -8.84 27.79 -0.08
N ARG A 67 -10.05 27.65 -0.62
CA ARG A 67 -10.86 28.76 -1.16
C ARG A 67 -11.59 29.54 -0.06
N GLU A 68 -11.89 28.90 1.06
CA GLU A 68 -12.51 29.51 2.23
C GLU A 68 -11.48 30.41 2.96
N ALA A 69 -11.24 31.59 2.39
CA ALA A 69 -10.19 32.54 2.77
C ALA A 69 -10.34 33.19 4.17
N SER A 70 -11.23 32.71 5.03
CA SER A 70 -11.59 33.35 6.31
C SER A 70 -11.38 32.50 7.55
N GLN A 71 -10.95 31.24 7.45
CA GLN A 71 -10.70 30.43 8.64
C GLN A 71 -9.26 30.56 9.13
N GLU A 72 -9.14 30.90 10.42
CA GLU A 72 -7.89 30.95 11.19
C GLU A 72 -7.21 29.55 11.30
N ASP A 73 -7.82 28.49 10.74
CA ASP A 73 -7.45 27.10 10.99
C ASP A 73 -7.41 26.15 9.76
N VAL A 74 -7.40 26.69 8.52
CA VAL A 74 -7.39 25.88 7.26
C VAL A 74 -6.33 24.76 7.28
N TRP A 75 -5.12 25.08 7.72
CA TRP A 75 -4.03 24.12 7.78
C TRP A 75 -4.22 23.04 8.84
N ALA A 76 -4.90 23.31 9.96
CA ALA A 76 -5.22 22.25 10.91
C ALA A 76 -6.34 21.36 10.39
N SER A 77 -7.34 21.90 9.69
CA SER A 77 -8.36 21.10 9.03
C SER A 77 -7.75 20.16 7.97
N ILE A 78 -6.80 20.65 7.17
CA ILE A 78 -6.05 19.81 6.21
C ILE A 78 -5.22 18.73 6.93
N ARG A 79 -4.55 19.07 8.04
CA ARG A 79 -3.81 18.06 8.83
C ARG A 79 -4.75 16.98 9.40
N ASN A 80 -5.91 17.37 9.90
CA ASN A 80 -6.92 16.43 10.39
C ASN A 80 -7.43 15.53 9.25
N LEU A 81 -7.73 16.09 8.07
CA LEU A 81 -8.11 15.34 6.87
C LEU A 81 -7.06 14.28 6.50
N LEU A 82 -5.78 14.63 6.53
CA LEU A 82 -4.68 13.69 6.27
C LEU A 82 -4.54 12.61 7.35
N GLN A 83 -4.85 12.94 8.61
CA GLN A 83 -4.81 11.98 9.73
C GLN A 83 -5.98 10.98 9.68
N THR A 84 -7.15 11.43 9.25
CA THR A 84 -8.37 10.63 9.17
C THR A 84 -8.64 10.06 7.77
N LEU A 85 -7.63 10.04 6.90
CA LEU A 85 -7.77 9.61 5.51
C LEU A 85 -8.12 8.12 5.45
N THR A 86 -9.28 7.79 4.87
CA THR A 86 -9.84 6.42 4.92
C THR A 86 -8.95 5.46 4.15
N ALA A 87 -8.52 5.84 2.93
CA ALA A 87 -7.57 5.09 2.11
C ALA A 87 -6.31 4.65 2.88
N VAL A 88 -5.77 5.46 3.80
CA VAL A 88 -4.58 5.08 4.60
C VAL A 88 -4.90 3.99 5.61
N SER A 89 -6.05 4.11 6.30
CA SER A 89 -6.47 3.11 7.28
C SER A 89 -6.86 1.78 6.62
N GLU A 90 -7.56 1.83 5.49
CA GLU A 90 -7.96 0.65 4.74
C GLU A 90 -6.74 -0.04 4.09
N PHE A 91 -5.79 0.73 3.56
CA PHE A 91 -4.53 0.18 3.06
C PHE A 91 -3.75 -0.53 4.17
N SER A 92 -3.64 0.07 5.36
CA SER A 92 -2.97 -0.57 6.51
C SER A 92 -3.60 -1.92 6.83
N ASN A 93 -4.94 -1.96 6.98
CA ASN A 93 -5.65 -3.19 7.26
C ASN A 93 -5.46 -4.25 6.16
N ALA A 94 -5.49 -3.83 4.89
CA ALA A 94 -5.31 -4.74 3.77
C ALA A 94 -3.89 -5.32 3.71
N VAL A 95 -2.86 -4.54 4.04
CA VAL A 95 -1.46 -5.02 4.05
C VAL A 95 -1.19 -5.94 5.24
N ASP A 96 -1.83 -5.73 6.38
CA ASP A 96 -1.69 -6.59 7.57
C ASP A 96 -2.13 -8.04 7.31
N GLU A 97 -3.02 -8.29 6.33
CA GLU A 97 -3.47 -9.63 5.95
C GLU A 97 -2.37 -10.49 5.29
N PHE A 98 -1.27 -9.89 4.83
CA PHE A 98 -0.23 -10.57 4.05
C PHE A 98 0.97 -11.04 4.89
N ASP A 99 0.85 -11.00 6.22
CA ASP A 99 1.87 -11.47 7.17
C ASP A 99 3.25 -10.84 6.91
N PHE A 100 3.24 -9.54 6.58
CA PHE A 100 4.46 -8.74 6.50
C PHE A 100 4.96 -8.42 7.91
N ASP A 101 6.28 -8.23 8.04
CA ASP A 101 6.82 -7.69 9.29
C ASP A 101 6.32 -6.24 9.48
N GLN A 102 6.16 -5.84 10.74
CA GLN A 102 5.61 -4.53 11.09
C GLN A 102 6.40 -3.37 10.48
N ALA A 103 7.71 -3.50 10.31
CA ALA A 103 8.54 -2.43 9.75
C ALA A 103 8.28 -2.23 8.25
N ALA A 104 8.06 -3.33 7.52
CA ALA A 104 7.63 -3.30 6.13
C ALA A 104 6.24 -2.68 5.98
N VAL A 105 5.28 -3.06 6.84
CA VAL A 105 3.94 -2.44 6.86
C VAL A 105 4.04 -0.94 7.10
N ASP A 106 4.77 -0.53 8.14
CA ASP A 106 4.93 0.89 8.50
C ASP A 106 5.53 1.71 7.35
N THR A 107 6.52 1.13 6.65
CA THR A 107 7.15 1.75 5.48
C THR A 107 6.13 1.96 4.36
N LEU A 108 5.35 0.94 4.03
CA LEU A 108 4.35 1.00 2.96
C LEU A 108 3.25 2.01 3.27
N VAL A 109 2.73 2.01 4.51
CA VAL A 109 1.69 2.95 4.94
C VAL A 109 2.25 4.38 4.91
N GLN A 110 3.51 4.57 5.28
CA GLN A 110 4.18 5.86 5.21
C GLN A 110 4.29 6.37 3.76
N GLU A 111 4.57 5.52 2.78
CA GLU A 111 4.59 5.92 1.36
C GLU A 111 3.25 6.50 0.89
N ILE A 112 2.12 5.89 1.27
CA ILE A 112 0.78 6.42 0.94
C ILE A 112 0.52 7.76 1.64
N ARG A 113 0.95 7.91 2.91
CA ARG A 113 0.85 9.19 3.64
C ARG A 113 1.68 10.28 2.98
N ASP A 114 2.88 9.96 2.50
CA ASP A 114 3.75 10.90 1.81
C ASP A 114 3.18 11.30 0.45
N TYR A 115 2.59 10.35 -0.28
CA TYR A 115 1.82 10.66 -1.49
C TYR A 115 0.67 11.64 -1.21
N ALA A 116 -0.14 11.38 -0.18
CA ALA A 116 -1.23 12.26 0.24
C ALA A 116 -0.75 13.69 0.58
N ARG A 117 0.37 13.82 1.31
CA ARG A 117 1.00 15.12 1.61
C ARG A 117 1.45 15.84 0.33
N SER A 118 2.12 15.13 -0.57
CA SER A 118 2.60 15.70 -1.83
C SER A 118 1.45 16.22 -2.70
N LEU A 119 0.30 15.53 -2.69
CA LEU A 119 -0.90 15.96 -3.39
C LEU A 119 -1.45 17.26 -2.82
N VAL A 120 -1.52 17.40 -1.49
CA VAL A 120 -1.93 18.65 -0.84
C VAL A 120 -1.02 19.81 -1.24
N GLU A 121 0.30 19.61 -1.30
CA GLU A 121 1.23 20.64 -1.77
C GLU A 121 0.95 21.07 -3.21
N VAL A 122 0.68 20.11 -4.11
CA VAL A 122 0.31 20.40 -5.49
C VAL A 122 -0.98 21.22 -5.55
N LEU A 123 -2.02 20.81 -4.84
CA LEU A 123 -3.30 21.51 -4.80
C LEU A 123 -3.16 22.94 -4.24
N ALA A 124 -2.37 23.13 -3.19
CA ALA A 124 -2.09 24.45 -2.64
C ALA A 124 -1.35 25.37 -3.64
N ARG A 125 -0.42 24.81 -4.43
CA ARG A 125 0.27 25.54 -5.50
C ARG A 125 -0.65 25.86 -6.68
N GLU A 126 -1.61 25.01 -6.99
CA GLU A 126 -2.62 25.27 -8.02
C GLU A 126 -3.54 26.42 -7.59
N GLU A 127 -4.20 26.31 -6.43
CA GLU A 127 -5.17 27.32 -5.99
C GLU A 127 -4.50 28.69 -5.75
N SER A 128 -3.25 28.73 -5.30
CA SER A 128 -2.50 30.00 -5.16
C SER A 128 -2.19 30.68 -6.49
N ARG A 129 -2.08 29.95 -7.61
CA ARG A 129 -1.96 30.54 -8.96
C ARG A 129 -3.28 31.14 -9.44
N ASP A 130 -4.38 30.52 -9.02
CA ASP A 130 -5.74 30.93 -9.41
C ASP A 130 -6.28 32.08 -8.55
N VAL A 131 -5.57 32.50 -7.49
CA VAL A 131 -5.93 33.66 -6.63
C VAL A 131 -6.21 34.93 -7.43
N VAL A 132 -5.52 35.17 -8.55
CA VAL A 132 -5.76 36.35 -9.40
C VAL A 132 -7.16 36.30 -10.07
N ILE A 133 -7.69 35.11 -10.33
CA ILE A 133 -9.04 34.90 -10.86
C ILE A 133 -10.07 35.11 -9.75
N PHE A 134 -9.84 34.55 -8.56
CA PHE A 134 -10.75 34.67 -7.41
C PHE A 134 -10.80 36.06 -6.78
N MET A 135 -9.78 36.90 -6.99
CA MET A 135 -9.83 38.31 -6.58
C MET A 135 -10.80 39.17 -7.43
N LYS A 136 -11.28 38.67 -8.57
CA LYS A 136 -12.28 39.36 -9.41
C LYS A 136 -13.74 39.00 -9.07
N ASP A 137 -13.97 37.84 -8.48
CA ASP A 137 -15.32 37.37 -8.08
C ASP A 137 -15.70 37.78 -6.65
N ARG A 138 -14.93 38.68 -6.05
CA ARG A 138 -15.02 39.08 -4.63
C ARG A 138 -15.45 40.53 -4.47
#